data_AF-A0A0V0YRG4-F1
#
_entry.id   AF-A0A0V0YRG4-F1
#
_cell.length_a   1.000
_cell.length_b   1.000
_cell.length_c   1.000
_cell.angle_alpha   90.00
_cell.angle_beta   90.00
_cell.angle_gamma   90.00
#
_symmetry.space_group_name_H-M   'P 1'
#
loop_
_entity.id
_entity.type
_entity.pdbx_description
1 polymer ?
#
loop_
_entity_poly.entity_id
_entity_poly.type
_entity_poly.pdbx_seq_one_letter_code
_entity_poly.pdbx_strand_id
1 'polypeptide(L)' 'LAVVAAKGCPFCGGEHKAEECEKFLKADLSRRKDMARTKEVCFRCLETGHMAKGCR' A
#
# COMPACT_ATOMS: atom_id res chain seq x y z
N LEU A 1 16.17 12.00 8.98
CA LEU A 1 15.64 10.84 8.25
C LEU A 1 14.41 11.30 7.49
N ALA A 2 14.55 11.65 6.21
CA ALA A 2 13.43 12.10 5.40
C ALA A 2 12.56 10.86 5.09
N VAL A 3 11.36 10.81 5.69
CA VAL A 3 10.30 9.92 5.24
C VAL A 3 9.97 10.33 3.81
N VAL A 4 10.42 9.52 2.85
CA VAL A 4 10.05 9.68 1.44
C VAL A 4 8.55 9.40 1.37
N ALA A 5 7.74 10.46 1.47
CA ALA A 5 6.33 10.40 1.14
C ALA A 5 6.27 9.89 -0.31
N ALA A 6 5.81 8.66 -0.48
CA ALA A 6 5.67 8.06 -1.79
C ALA A 6 4.79 8.99 -2.63
N LYS A 7 5.38 9.70 -3.60
CA LYS A 7 4.69 10.64 -4.48
C LYS A 7 3.70 9.96 -5.46
N GLY A 8 3.42 8.68 -5.25
CA GLY A 8 2.53 7.89 -6.09
C GLY A 8 2.11 6.59 -5.41
N CYS A 9 1.14 5.93 -6.01
CA CYS A 9 0.53 4.71 -5.52
C CYS A 9 1.57 3.59 -5.32
N PRO A 10 1.69 3.02 -4.11
CA PRO A 10 2.70 1.99 -3.84
C PRO A 10 2.44 0.67 -4.59
N PHE A 11 1.22 0.46 -5.08
CA PHE A 11 0.81 -0.76 -5.77
C PHE A 11 1.07 -0.75 -7.27
N CYS A 12 0.98 0.41 -7.93
CA CYS A 12 1.12 0.52 -9.38
C CYS A 12 2.03 1.65 -9.87
N GLY A 13 2.47 2.56 -9.00
CA GLY A 13 3.31 3.71 -9.34
C GLY A 13 2.56 4.90 -9.95
N GLY A 14 1.22 4.85 -10.05
CA GLY A 14 0.42 5.94 -10.61
C GLY A 14 0.24 7.14 -9.67
N GLU A 15 -0.18 8.28 -10.22
CA GLU A 15 -0.45 9.52 -9.48
C GLU A 15 -1.84 9.49 -8.80
N HIS A 16 -2.02 8.58 -7.85
CA HIS A 16 -3.24 8.46 -7.02
C HIS A 16 -2.91 7.85 -5.65
N LYS A 17 -3.84 7.96 -4.70
CA LYS A 17 -3.69 7.32 -3.39
C LYS A 17 -3.89 5.81 -3.48
N ALA A 18 -3.29 5.07 -2.57
CA ALA A 18 -3.39 3.61 -2.51
C ALA A 18 -4.85 3.10 -2.43
N GLU A 19 -5.74 3.85 -1.74
CA GLU A 19 -7.18 3.56 -1.62
C GLU A 19 -7.94 3.67 -2.96
N GLU A 20 -7.44 4.47 -3.90
CA GLU A 20 -8.03 4.70 -5.23
C GLU A 20 -7.44 3.75 -6.29
N CYS A 21 -6.48 2.90 -5.92
CA CYS A 21 -5.77 2.08 -6.87
C CYS A 21 -6.65 0.96 -7.44
N GLU A 22 -7.12 1.12 -8.68
CA GLU A 22 -7.92 0.11 -9.37
C GLU A 22 -7.26 -1.28 -9.39
N LYS A 23 -5.92 -1.34 -9.54
CA LYS A 23 -5.18 -2.62 -9.56
C LYS A 23 -5.26 -3.34 -8.22
N PHE A 24 -5.26 -2.59 -7.11
CA PHE A 24 -5.43 -3.14 -5.77
C PHE A 24 -6.90 -3.49 -5.50
N LEU A 25 -7.83 -2.61 -5.88
CA LEU A 25 -9.27 -2.82 -5.68
C LEU A 25 -9.83 -3.99 -6.50
N LYS A 26 -9.30 -4.25 -7.71
CA LYS A 26 -9.73 -5.39 -8.54
C LYS A 26 -9.10 -6.72 -8.12
N ALA A 27 -8.03 -6.70 -7.33
CA ALA A 27 -7.39 -7.92 -6.84
C ALA A 27 -8.24 -8.59 -5.75
N ASP A 28 -8.19 -9.92 -5.68
CA ASP A 28 -8.79 -10.69 -4.59
C ASP A 28 -8.04 -10.49 -3.26
N LEU A 29 -8.66 -10.92 -2.15
CA LEU A 29 -8.11 -10.71 -0.81
C LEU A 29 -6.70 -11.32 -0.63
N SER A 30 -6.44 -12.50 -1.19
CA SER A 30 -5.10 -13.12 -1.09
C SER A 30 -4.09 -12.24 -1.82
N ARG A 31 -4.41 -11.88 -3.06
CA ARG A 31 -3.53 -11.05 -3.89
C ARG A 31 -3.29 -9.67 -3.29
N ARG A 32 -4.29 -9.04 -2.67
CA ARG A 32 -4.12 -7.76 -1.95
C ARG A 32 -3.15 -7.92 -0.77
N LYS A 33 -3.24 -9.00 0.01
CA LYS A 33 -2.30 -9.27 1.12
C LYS A 33 -0.87 -9.47 0.59
N ASP A 34 -0.71 -10.20 -0.50
CA ASP A 34 0.59 -10.37 -1.16
C ASP A 34 1.15 -9.04 -1.66
N MET A 35 0.34 -8.23 -2.34
CA MET A 35 0.74 -6.90 -2.81
C MET A 35 1.22 -6.01 -1.67
N ALA A 36 0.45 -5.93 -0.58
CA ALA A 36 0.82 -5.15 0.59
C ALA A 36 2.11 -5.65 1.26
N ARG A 37 2.26 -6.98 1.42
CA ARG A 37 3.48 -7.58 1.97
C ARG A 37 4.71 -7.30 1.10
N THR A 38 4.58 -7.45 -0.22
CA THR A 38 5.70 -7.31 -1.17
C THR A 38 6.14 -5.86 -1.33
N LYS A 39 5.21 -4.91 -1.16
CA LYS A 39 5.46 -3.47 -1.26
C LYS A 39 5.73 -2.81 0.09
N GLU A 40 5.79 -3.58 1.17
CA GLU A 40 5.93 -3.09 2.54
C GLU A 40 4.93 -1.98 2.89
N VAL A 41 3.66 -2.22 2.51
CA VAL A 41 2.52 -1.37 2.78
C VAL A 41 1.70 -1.96 3.92
N CYS A 42 1.30 -1.12 4.87
CA CYS A 42 0.37 -1.48 5.92
C CYS A 42 -0.99 -1.87 5.32
N PHE A 43 -1.43 -3.11 5.56
CA PHE A 43 -2.71 -3.58 5.06
C PHE A 43 -3.93 -2.87 5.68
N ARG A 44 -3.75 -2.12 6.78
CA ARG A 44 -4.82 -1.38 7.46
C ARG A 44 -5.02 0.03 6.91
N CYS A 45 -3.96 0.85 6.88
CA CYS A 45 -4.05 2.26 6.44
C CYS A 45 -3.54 2.49 5.01
N LEU A 46 -2.99 1.46 4.35
CA LEU A 46 -2.42 1.52 3.01
C LEU A 46 -1.21 2.48 2.86
N GLU A 47 -0.57 2.81 3.97
CA GLU A 47 0.67 3.61 3.99
C GLU A 47 1.92 2.72 4.12
N THR A 48 3.06 3.25 3.70
CA THR A 48 4.36 2.60 3.86
C THR A 48 5.00 2.95 5.21
N GLY A 49 6.06 2.23 5.58
CA GLY A 49 6.85 2.51 6.79
C GLY A 49 6.40 1.76 8.04
N HIS A 50 5.28 1.03 7.99
CA HIS A 50 4.89 0.09 9.03
C HIS A 50 4.01 -1.04 8.48
N MET A 51 3.89 -2.12 9.25
CA MET A 51 2.97 -3.23 8.96
C MET A 51 1.71 -3.13 9.82
N ALA A 52 0.65 -3.83 9.43
CA ALA A 52 -0.63 -3.84 10.15
C ALA A 52 -0.50 -4.18 11.65
N LYS A 53 0.47 -5.04 12.02
CA LYS A 53 0.78 -5.38 13.42
C LYS A 53 1.21 -4.17 14.27
N GLY A 54 1.79 -3.15 13.65
CA GLY A 54 2.24 -1.91 14.30
C GLY A 54 1.40 -0.68 13.97
N CYS A 55 0.25 -0.85 13.29
CA CYS A 55 -0.63 0.26 12.93
C CYS A 55 -1.41 0.73 14.16
N ARG A 56 -1.35 2.03 14.46
CA ARG A 56 -2.01 2.69 15.60
C ARG A 56 -3.05 3.66 15.10
#